data_AF-A0A937TR17-F1
#
_entry.id   AF-A0A937TR17-F1
#
_cell.length_a   1.000
_cell.length_b   1.000
_cell.length_c   1.000
_cell.angle_alpha   90.00
_cell.angle_beta   90.00
_cell.angle_gamma   90.00
#
_symmetry.space_group_name_H-M   'P 1'
#
loop_
_entity.id
_entity.type
_entity.pdbx_description
1 polymer ?
#
loop_
_entity_poly.entity_id
_entity_poly.type
_entity_poly.pdbx_seq_one_letter_code
_entity_poly.pdbx_strand_id
1 'polypeptide(L)'
;MLKLSTSDNQGIRYILSAYLADLERYDELDEFLNKGEHKDDCVAEWLYTRALLSFVKEGDSERANNDLKEALKGNQYVPEYLTGKEPIPQMLPDRITMHGEDEGFCYASRYLEAWKKVSGAIDWLREKAQIKIIPKAGRNEPCPCGSGKKYKKCCGA
;
A
#
# COMPACT_ATOMS: atom_id res chain seq x y z
N MET A 1 17.91 7.73 19.57
CA MET A 1 16.75 8.62 19.74
C MET A 1 15.48 7.86 20.15
N LEU A 2 15.20 6.67 19.61
CA LEU A 2 14.07 5.80 20.06
C LEU A 2 14.19 5.19 21.47
N LYS A 3 15.36 5.31 22.14
CA LYS A 3 15.54 4.82 23.52
C LYS A 3 15.00 5.77 24.60
N LEU A 4 14.58 6.98 24.25
CA LEU A 4 14.28 8.06 25.22
C LEU A 4 12.84 8.60 25.16
N SER A 5 11.98 8.06 24.29
CA SER A 5 10.54 8.34 24.27
C SER A 5 9.79 7.02 24.25
N THR A 6 9.28 6.59 25.40
CA THR A 6 8.52 5.33 25.54
C THR A 6 7.19 5.35 24.80
N SER A 7 6.67 6.54 24.48
CA SER A 7 5.50 6.74 23.66
C SER A 7 5.95 7.43 22.36
N ASP A 8 5.77 6.76 21.23
CA ASP A 8 6.10 7.28 19.90
C ASP A 8 5.12 8.41 19.47
N ASN A 9 5.12 9.49 20.24
CA ASN A 9 4.27 10.66 20.07
C ASN A 9 4.65 11.50 18.83
N GLN A 10 5.76 11.15 18.17
CA GLN A 10 6.28 11.86 17.01
C GLN A 10 6.16 11.05 15.71
N GLY A 11 5.64 9.81 15.77
CA GLY A 11 5.47 8.96 14.58
C GLY A 11 6.80 8.56 13.94
N ILE A 12 7.90 8.54 14.71
CA ILE A 12 9.22 8.13 14.21
C ILE A 12 9.18 6.67 13.77
N ARG A 13 8.26 5.87 14.34
CA ARG A 13 8.11 4.46 13.98
C ARG A 13 7.80 4.27 12.50
N TYR A 14 6.93 5.10 11.93
CA TYR A 14 6.54 5.05 10.52
C TYR A 14 7.71 5.35 9.59
N ILE A 15 8.49 6.36 9.96
CA ILE A 15 9.69 6.73 9.21
C ILE A 15 10.68 5.56 9.23
N LEU A 16 10.94 4.98 10.41
CA LEU A 16 11.89 3.88 10.54
C LEU A 16 11.47 2.63 9.76
N SER A 17 10.19 2.22 9.85
CA SER A 17 9.70 1.05 9.11
C SER A 17 9.84 1.24 7.60
N ALA A 18 9.51 2.43 7.08
CA ALA A 18 9.66 2.73 5.66
C ALA A 18 11.14 2.68 5.23
N TYR A 19 12.05 3.28 6.01
CA TYR A 19 13.48 3.22 5.73
C TYR A 19 14.03 1.79 5.74
N LEU A 20 13.62 0.95 6.70
CA LEU A 20 14.07 -0.44 6.75
C LEU A 20 13.57 -1.25 5.55
N ALA A 21 12.33 -1.02 5.13
CA ALA A 21 11.75 -1.64 3.93
C ALA A 21 12.48 -1.20 2.65
N ASP A 22 12.72 0.10 2.50
CA ASP A 22 13.44 0.66 1.35
C ASP A 22 14.89 0.19 1.27
N LEU A 23 15.54 -0.06 2.41
CA LEU A 23 16.90 -0.61 2.48
C LEU A 23 16.95 -2.14 2.39
N GLU A 24 15.80 -2.81 2.21
CA GLU A 24 15.68 -4.27 2.10
C GLU A 24 16.20 -5.00 3.36
N ARG A 25 16.17 -4.33 4.52
CA ARG A 25 16.61 -4.86 5.82
C ARG A 25 15.45 -5.61 6.49
N TYR A 26 14.97 -6.65 5.82
CA TYR A 26 13.71 -7.32 6.17
C TYR A 26 13.70 -8.00 7.53
N ASP A 27 14.84 -8.56 7.98
CA ASP A 27 14.93 -9.18 9.31
C ASP A 27 14.78 -8.14 10.43
N GLU A 28 15.38 -6.97 10.27
CA GLU A 28 15.28 -5.88 11.24
C GLU A 28 13.90 -5.23 11.21
N LEU A 29 13.30 -5.13 10.02
CA LEU A 29 11.92 -4.66 9.87
C LEU A 29 10.94 -5.63 10.55
N ASP A 30 11.14 -6.93 10.39
CA ASP A 30 10.32 -7.95 11.03
C ASP A 30 10.48 -7.92 12.56
N GLU A 31 11.72 -7.82 13.07
CA GLU A 31 11.94 -7.63 14.51
C GLU A 31 11.26 -6.35 15.00
N PHE A 32 11.37 -5.25 14.25
CA PHE A 32 10.80 -3.97 14.60
C PHE A 32 9.27 -4.01 14.69
N LEU A 33 8.58 -4.64 13.73
CA LEU A 33 7.13 -4.74 13.72
C LEU A 33 6.59 -5.65 14.82
N ASN A 34 7.33 -6.70 15.20
CA ASN A 34 6.88 -7.69 16.19
C ASN A 34 7.25 -7.32 17.64
N LYS A 35 8.00 -6.23 17.85
CA LYS A 35 8.53 -5.83 19.16
C LYS A 35 7.87 -4.55 19.66
N GLY A 36 7.57 -4.53 20.96
CA GLY A 36 7.07 -3.34 21.66
C GLY A 36 5.54 -3.23 21.69
N GLU A 37 5.06 -2.03 22.03
CA GLU A 37 3.65 -1.74 22.30
C GLU A 37 2.77 -1.70 21.03
N HIS A 38 3.40 -1.56 19.85
CA HIS A 38 2.72 -1.36 18.57
C HIS A 38 2.56 -2.63 17.72
N LYS A 39 2.94 -3.80 18.25
CA LYS A 39 2.92 -5.07 17.49
C LYS A 39 1.52 -5.47 16.97
N ASP A 40 0.49 -4.98 17.65
CA ASP A 40 -0.92 -5.24 17.33
C ASP A 40 -1.60 -4.02 16.68
N ASP A 41 -0.82 -3.04 16.20
CA ASP A 41 -1.35 -1.86 15.50
C ASP A 41 -2.12 -2.29 14.23
N CYS A 42 -3.35 -1.79 14.09
CA CYS A 42 -4.24 -2.10 12.97
C CYS A 42 -4.17 -1.10 11.81
N VAL A 43 -3.19 -0.18 11.84
CA VAL A 43 -3.00 0.83 10.79
C VAL A 43 -2.46 0.20 9.51
N ALA A 44 -2.71 0.85 8.37
CA ALA A 44 -2.29 0.36 7.06
C ALA A 44 -0.79 0.05 7.01
N GLU A 45 0.03 0.88 7.68
CA GLU A 45 1.47 0.72 7.70
C GLU A 45 1.93 -0.60 8.34
N TRP A 46 1.31 -1.03 9.44
CA TRP A 46 1.66 -2.32 10.05
C TRP A 46 1.15 -3.50 9.21
N LEU A 47 -0.12 -3.43 8.80
CA LEU A 47 -0.77 -4.54 8.11
C LEU A 47 -0.15 -4.81 6.74
N TYR A 48 0.04 -3.77 5.92
CA TYR A 48 0.62 -3.95 4.59
C TYR A 48 2.13 -4.22 4.63
N THR A 49 2.86 -3.70 5.61
CA THR A 49 4.28 -4.04 5.75
C THR A 49 4.45 -5.50 6.17
N ARG A 50 3.58 -6.01 7.06
CA ARG A 50 3.57 -7.45 7.40
C ARG A 50 3.24 -8.30 6.18
N ALA A 51 2.24 -7.91 5.38
CA ALA A 51 1.92 -8.61 4.14
C ALA A 51 3.09 -8.64 3.16
N LEU A 52 3.80 -7.51 2.99
CA LEU A 52 5.01 -7.44 2.16
C LEU A 52 6.12 -8.37 2.69
N LEU A 53 6.38 -8.36 4.00
CA LEU A 53 7.39 -9.25 4.61
C LEU A 53 7.05 -10.73 4.43
N SER A 54 5.79 -11.12 4.64
CA SER A 54 5.35 -12.49 4.41
C SER A 54 5.55 -12.90 2.95
N PHE A 55 5.27 -12.00 2.00
CA PHE A 55 5.54 -12.23 0.58
C PHE A 55 7.04 -12.30 0.26
N VAL A 56 7.87 -11.44 0.84
CA VAL A 56 9.34 -11.49 0.66
C VAL A 56 9.91 -12.83 1.13
N LYS A 57 9.41 -13.35 2.25
CA LYS A 57 9.91 -14.59 2.85
C LYS A 57 9.39 -15.85 2.16
N GLU A 58 8.14 -15.85 1.70
CA GLU A 58 7.44 -17.06 1.28
C GLU A 58 6.83 -16.99 -0.13
N GLY A 59 6.89 -15.84 -0.80
CA GLY A 59 6.23 -15.58 -2.08
C GLY A 59 4.71 -15.50 -1.95
N ASP A 60 3.99 -15.87 -3.02
CA ASP A 60 2.52 -16.01 -3.02
C ASP A 60 2.10 -17.27 -2.22
N SER A 61 2.26 -17.19 -0.89
CA SER A 61 1.94 -18.26 0.06
C SER A 61 0.57 -18.03 0.72
N GLU A 62 0.02 -19.07 1.34
CA GLU A 62 -1.21 -18.95 2.13
C GLU A 62 -1.08 -17.90 3.24
N ARG A 63 0.08 -17.85 3.90
CA ARG A 63 0.37 -16.87 4.94
C ARG A 63 0.37 -15.45 4.39
N ALA A 64 1.13 -15.19 3.32
CA ALA A 64 1.19 -13.88 2.69
C ALA A 64 -0.20 -13.41 2.23
N ASN A 65 -1.00 -14.32 1.67
CA ASN A 65 -2.36 -14.03 1.24
C ASN A 65 -3.31 -13.72 2.40
N ASN A 66 -3.17 -14.42 3.52
CA ASN A 66 -3.95 -14.14 4.72
C ASN A 66 -3.57 -12.79 5.33
N ASP A 67 -2.27 -12.47 5.42
CA ASP A 67 -1.80 -11.17 5.89
C ASP A 67 -2.31 -10.03 4.99
N LEU A 68 -2.24 -10.21 3.67
CA LEU A 68 -2.77 -9.23 2.72
C LEU A 68 -4.29 -9.08 2.85
N LYS A 69 -5.03 -10.16 3.10
CA LYS A 69 -6.48 -10.10 3.32
C LYS A 69 -6.83 -9.27 4.56
N GLU A 70 -6.06 -9.41 5.65
CA GLU A 70 -6.23 -8.55 6.82
C GLU A 70 -5.84 -7.09 6.53
N ALA A 71 -4.78 -6.87 5.75
CA ALA A 71 -4.41 -5.53 5.31
C ALA A 71 -5.49 -4.84 4.47
N LEU A 72 -6.15 -5.57 3.57
CA LEU A 72 -7.27 -5.07 2.77
C LEU A 72 -8.49 -4.70 3.63
N LYS A 73 -8.75 -5.44 4.72
CA LYS A 73 -9.81 -5.07 5.68
C LYS A 73 -9.46 -3.82 6.47
N GLY A 74 -8.18 -3.65 6.83
CA GLY A 74 -7.70 -2.47 7.53
C GLY A 74 -7.71 -1.22 6.65
N ASN A 75 -7.27 -1.34 5.40
CA ASN A 75 -7.34 -0.21 4.47
C ASN A 75 -7.47 -0.70 3.03
N GLN A 76 -8.63 -0.52 2.42
CA GLN A 76 -8.92 -0.97 1.05
C GLN A 76 -8.31 -0.08 -0.04
N TYR A 77 -7.83 1.13 0.29
CA TYR A 77 -7.41 2.13 -0.69
C TYR A 77 -5.94 1.98 -1.11
N VAL A 78 -5.09 1.46 -0.22
CA VAL A 78 -3.65 1.23 -0.47
C VAL A 78 -3.35 0.59 -1.83
N PRO A 79 -4.02 -0.50 -2.26
CA PRO A 79 -3.68 -1.17 -3.51
C PRO A 79 -3.89 -0.29 -4.73
N GLU A 80 -4.86 0.64 -4.71
CA GLU A 80 -5.11 1.54 -5.84
C GLU A 80 -3.91 2.45 -6.11
N TYR A 81 -3.29 2.95 -5.04
CA TYR A 81 -2.13 3.83 -5.12
C TYR A 81 -0.83 3.05 -5.39
N LEU A 82 -0.62 1.92 -4.73
CA LEU A 82 0.60 1.10 -4.95
C LEU A 82 0.67 0.54 -6.38
N THR A 83 -0.46 0.15 -6.95
CA THR A 83 -0.52 -0.41 -8.31
C THR A 83 -0.54 0.65 -9.41
N GLY A 84 -0.60 1.94 -9.03
CA GLY A 84 -0.64 3.08 -9.96
C GLY A 84 -2.00 3.29 -10.65
N LYS A 85 -3.10 2.72 -10.12
CA LYS A 85 -4.45 3.01 -10.60
C LYS A 85 -4.82 4.47 -10.30
N GLU A 86 -4.53 4.92 -9.09
CA GLU A 86 -4.69 6.32 -8.66
C GLU A 86 -3.32 6.97 -8.43
N PRO A 87 -3.15 8.25 -8.79
CA PRO A 87 -1.90 8.97 -8.54
C PRO A 87 -1.79 9.33 -7.05
N ILE A 88 -0.58 9.19 -6.50
CA ILE A 88 -0.29 9.65 -5.14
C ILE A 88 -0.31 11.20 -5.13
N PRO A 89 -1.07 11.84 -4.21
CA PRO A 89 -1.10 13.29 -4.10
C PRO A 89 0.29 13.90 -3.84
N GLN A 90 0.60 15.04 -4.47
CA GLN A 90 1.86 15.76 -4.24
C GLN A 90 1.92 16.42 -2.85
N MET A 91 0.76 16.79 -2.32
CA MET A 91 0.61 17.36 -0.99
C MET A 91 -0.04 16.31 -0.09
N LEU A 92 0.69 15.90 0.95
CA LEU A 92 0.18 15.00 1.96
C LEU A 92 -0.49 15.80 3.09
N PRO A 93 -1.56 15.26 3.71
CA PRO A 93 -2.28 15.95 4.77
C PRO A 93 -1.48 15.96 6.08
N ASP A 94 -1.72 16.99 6.90
CA ASP A 94 -1.12 17.09 8.24
C ASP A 94 -1.71 16.07 9.24
N ARG A 95 -2.90 15.55 8.95
CA ARG A 95 -3.61 14.57 9.78
C ARG A 95 -4.02 13.40 8.91
N ILE A 96 -3.90 12.20 9.49
CA ILE A 96 -4.24 10.94 8.82
C ILE A 96 -5.44 10.34 9.55
N THR A 97 -6.45 9.97 8.78
CA THR A 97 -7.65 9.28 9.24
C THR A 97 -7.39 7.77 9.23
N MET A 98 -7.51 7.15 10.39
CA MET A 98 -7.34 5.71 10.52
C MET A 98 -8.38 4.96 9.67
N HIS A 99 -7.94 3.99 8.86
CA HIS A 99 -8.73 3.26 7.85
C HIS A 99 -9.27 4.14 6.70
N GLY A 100 -8.84 5.40 6.63
CA GLY A 100 -9.25 6.36 5.60
C GLY A 100 -8.46 6.22 4.30
N GLU A 101 -8.93 6.87 3.24
CA GLU A 101 -8.20 6.93 1.97
C GLU A 101 -6.85 7.66 2.11
N ASP A 102 -6.80 8.67 2.99
CA ASP A 102 -5.60 9.45 3.31
C ASP A 102 -4.49 8.61 3.91
N GLU A 103 -4.82 7.69 4.81
CA GLU A 103 -3.88 6.68 5.28
C GLU A 103 -3.36 5.82 4.12
N GLY A 104 -4.24 5.45 3.19
CA GLY A 104 -3.91 4.62 2.05
C GLY A 104 -2.87 5.25 1.12
N PHE A 105 -3.09 6.49 0.67
CA PHE A 105 -2.12 7.18 -0.18
C PHE A 105 -0.87 7.62 0.58
N CYS A 106 -0.96 7.91 1.89
CA CYS A 106 0.22 8.23 2.70
C CYS A 106 1.14 7.02 2.84
N TYR A 107 0.58 5.83 3.05
CA TYR A 107 1.34 4.59 3.05
C TYR A 107 1.98 4.36 1.68
N ALA A 108 1.21 4.43 0.60
CA ALA A 108 1.75 4.25 -0.75
C ALA A 108 2.88 5.26 -1.05
N SER A 109 2.74 6.52 -0.62
CA SER A 109 3.78 7.53 -0.79
C SER A 109 5.11 7.17 -0.13
N ARG A 110 5.10 6.42 0.97
CA ARG A 110 6.31 6.01 1.68
C ARG A 110 6.87 4.66 1.20
N TYR A 111 6.00 3.73 0.82
CA TYR A 111 6.39 2.32 0.58
C TYR A 111 6.41 1.92 -0.90
N LEU A 112 5.97 2.78 -1.82
CA LEU A 112 5.89 2.41 -3.23
C LEU A 112 7.22 1.87 -3.78
N GLU A 113 8.35 2.48 -3.40
CA GLU A 113 9.66 2.05 -3.89
C GLU A 113 10.08 0.72 -3.26
N ALA A 114 9.86 0.50 -1.96
CA ALA A 114 10.04 -0.82 -1.33
C ALA A 114 9.23 -1.92 -2.04
N TRP A 115 7.95 -1.68 -2.36
CA TRP A 115 7.12 -2.66 -3.07
C TRP A 115 7.61 -2.93 -4.49
N LYS A 116 8.11 -1.91 -5.20
CA LYS A 116 8.66 -2.09 -6.56
C LYS A 116 9.97 -2.86 -6.57
N LYS A 117 10.80 -2.77 -5.53
CA LYS A 117 12.05 -3.53 -5.42
C LYS A 117 11.81 -5.03 -5.25
N VAL A 118 10.70 -5.41 -4.61
CA VAL A 118 10.32 -6.81 -4.44
C VAL A 118 9.68 -7.32 -5.74
N SER A 119 10.44 -8.15 -6.47
CA SER A 119 9.99 -8.73 -7.74
C SER A 119 8.65 -9.46 -7.57
N GLY A 120 7.65 -9.07 -8.37
CA GLY A 120 6.32 -9.68 -8.37
C GLY A 120 5.36 -9.20 -7.28
N ALA A 121 5.81 -8.40 -6.30
CA ALA A 121 4.93 -7.97 -5.21
C ALA A 121 3.78 -7.07 -5.67
N ILE A 122 4.03 -6.15 -6.61
CA ILE A 122 2.99 -5.29 -7.18
C ILE A 122 1.97 -6.10 -7.99
N ASP A 123 2.42 -7.09 -8.76
CA ASP A 123 1.52 -7.92 -9.56
C ASP A 123 0.68 -8.84 -8.67
N TRP A 124 1.30 -9.43 -7.65
CA TRP A 124 0.62 -10.19 -6.60
C TRP A 124 -0.45 -9.34 -5.90
N LEU A 125 -0.11 -8.13 -5.46
CA LEU A 125 -1.06 -7.19 -4.85
C LEU A 125 -2.22 -6.87 -5.79
N ARG A 126 -1.93 -6.59 -7.07
CA ARG A 126 -2.93 -6.27 -8.08
C ARG A 126 -3.92 -7.43 -8.27
N GLU A 127 -3.42 -8.65 -8.35
CA GLU A 127 -4.23 -9.85 -8.50
C GLU A 127 -5.13 -10.08 -7.28
N LYS A 128 -4.55 -10.14 -6.09
CA LYS A 128 -5.30 -10.48 -4.86
C LYS A 128 -6.30 -9.40 -4.46
N ALA A 129 -5.97 -8.13 -4.69
CA ALA A 129 -6.89 -7.00 -4.48
C ALA A 129 -7.85 -6.77 -5.66
N GLN A 130 -7.78 -7.59 -6.71
CA GLN A 130 -8.64 -7.51 -7.91
C GLN A 130 -8.63 -6.12 -8.58
N ILE A 131 -7.47 -5.44 -8.58
CA ILE A 131 -7.33 -4.09 -9.12
C ILE A 131 -7.33 -4.14 -10.65
N LYS A 132 -8.39 -3.57 -11.24
CA LYS A 132 -8.53 -3.42 -12.68
C LYS A 132 -8.03 -2.05 -13.10
N ILE A 133 -6.88 -2.00 -13.75
CA ILE A 133 -6.40 -0.79 -14.43
C ILE A 133 -7.13 -0.72 -15.76
N ILE A 134 -8.20 0.07 -15.82
CA ILE A 134 -8.86 0.38 -17.07
C ILE A 134 -7.99 1.45 -17.75
N PRO A 135 -7.38 1.19 -18.92
CA PRO A 135 -6.65 2.21 -19.63
C PRO A 135 -7.56 3.43 -19.83
N LYS A 136 -7.09 4.63 -19.47
CA LYS A 136 -7.81 5.86 -19.78
C LYS A 136 -7.87 5.97 -21.30
N ALA A 137 -8.99 5.52 -21.87
CA ALA A 137 -9.23 5.61 -23.30
C ALA A 137 -9.08 7.07 -23.72
N GLY A 138 -8.27 7.29 -24.75
CA GLY A 138 -8.14 8.60 -25.35
C GLY A 138 -9.53 9.13 -25.71
N ARG A 139 -9.74 10.45 -25.62
CA ARG A 139 -11.06 11.09 -25.83
C ARG A 139 -11.80 10.61 -27.09
N ASN A 140 -11.06 10.24 -28.14
CA ASN A 140 -11.58 9.78 -29.42
C ASN A 140 -11.58 8.25 -29.63
N GLU A 141 -11.02 7.47 -28.70
CA GLU A 141 -10.98 6.01 -28.75
C GLU A 141 -12.33 5.38 -28.36
N PRO A 142 -12.59 4.12 -28.72
CA PRO A 142 -13.75 3.38 -28.24
C PRO A 142 -13.82 3.38 -26.70
N CYS A 143 -15.02 3.59 -26.16
CA CYS A 143 -15.23 3.64 -24.73
C CYS A 143 -15.05 2.24 -24.11
N PRO A 144 -14.25 2.09 -23.05
CA PRO A 144 -13.95 0.78 -22.46
C PRO A 144 -15.14 0.16 -21.71
N CYS A 145 -16.27 0.88 -21.56
CA CYS A 145 -17.49 0.35 -20.96
C CYS A 145 -18.32 -0.57 -21.88
N GLY A 146 -17.86 -0.82 -23.11
CA GLY A 146 -18.54 -1.71 -24.06
C GLY A 146 -19.72 -1.07 -24.80
N SER A 147 -19.93 0.24 -24.69
CA SER A 147 -21.03 0.95 -25.35
C SER A 147 -20.88 1.12 -26.88
N GLY A 148 -19.69 0.81 -27.42
CA GLY A 148 -19.34 1.04 -28.83
C GLY A 148 -19.18 2.52 -29.23
N LYS A 149 -19.44 3.47 -28.33
CA LYS A 149 -19.29 4.91 -28.57
C LYS A 149 -17.84 5.36 -28.30
N LYS A 150 -17.41 6.49 -28.89
CA LYS A 150 -16.15 7.15 -28.51
C LYS A 150 -16.22 7.60 -27.05
N TYR A 151 -15.11 7.54 -26.31
CA TYR A 151 -15.04 7.86 -24.87
C TYR A 151 -15.70 9.21 -24.53
N LYS A 152 -15.39 10.27 -25.30
CA LYS A 152 -15.99 11.62 -25.13
C LYS A 152 -17.51 11.71 -25.32
N LYS A 153 -18.14 10.69 -25.93
CA LYS A 153 -19.58 10.63 -26.18
C LYS A 153 -20.28 9.61 -25.27
N CYS A 154 -19.58 9.12 -24.25
CA CYS A 154 -20.08 8.10 -23.33
C CYS A 154 -19.66 8.44 -21.89
N CYS A 155 -18.61 7.80 -21.37
CA CYS A 155 -18.17 7.98 -19.98
C CYS A 155 -17.29 9.21 -19.75
N GLY A 156 -16.83 9.88 -20.82
CA GLY A 156 -16.05 11.12 -20.73
C GLY A 156 -16.84 12.39 -21.04
N ALA A 157 -18.16 12.36 -20.82
CA ALA A 157 -19.09 13.48 -21.01
C ALA A 157 -19.24 14.30 -19.72
#